data_AF-A0A1Z8M298-F1
#
_entry.id   AF-A0A1Z8M298-F1
#
_cell.length_a   1.000
_cell.length_b   1.000
_cell.length_c   1.000
_cell.angle_alpha   90.00
_cell.angle_beta   90.00
_cell.angle_gamma   90.00
#
_symmetry.space_group_name_H-M   'P 1'
#
loop_
_entity.id
_entity.type
_entity.pdbx_description
1 polymer ?
#
loop_
_entity_poly.entity_id
_entity_poly.type
_entity_poly.pdbx_seq_one_letter_code
_entity_poly.pdbx_strand_id
1 'polypeptide(L)'
;CKVLNQTSADELPSSIESILNVDGVLRFLAIDIAVANSDGYWARASDYSIYLDDFGVFHIFPHDMNEAFRHSRRPRGRSPNNIGQTVDENSNKQRIIEGKRTIDTDLLSGNFFERDRPSRGRPRHGGPTLDPLLGLDNERMPLRSKLLSVPEYRADYLRYLRTIAEVSMDRENLAPVIEHYRNLMINEVKIDTKKLLSYDDFVQATSEPEDDRISQTGSLNHFIDTRREFLLNHKEVKNFDVIDMRQKIVTKKFTRINNPQITVSISEFLASNNLINRNSSGQFADWIELFNYGSKDIDLSGMCLTNDPDKMCKWQIPSRTSIRSGGYLLIWADKNKNGEGLHTNFKLSKNGGSIILTSDNYVVDEISFGPQQPDVSSGRISSPEGQIKKLRPTPNAPNQLRY
;
A
#
# COMPACT_ATOMS: atom_id res chain seq x y z
N CYS A 1 -18.33 6.59 -5.98
CA CYS A 1 -17.46 6.52 -7.17
C CYS A 1 -18.26 5.90 -8.31
N LYS A 2 -18.41 6.58 -9.47
CA LYS A 2 -19.19 6.02 -10.60
C LYS A 2 -18.55 4.75 -11.16
N VAL A 3 -17.22 4.73 -11.33
CA VAL A 3 -16.47 3.57 -11.84
C VAL A 3 -16.71 2.33 -10.98
N LEU A 4 -16.50 2.39 -9.67
CA LEU A 4 -16.74 1.24 -8.77
C LEU A 4 -18.22 0.78 -8.76
N ASN A 5 -19.17 1.70 -8.97
CA ASN A 5 -20.60 1.39 -8.86
C ASN A 5 -21.22 0.92 -10.18
N GLN A 6 -20.64 1.29 -11.33
CA GLN A 6 -21.27 1.12 -12.65
C GLN A 6 -20.45 0.22 -13.60
N THR A 7 -19.18 -0.05 -13.31
CA THR A 7 -18.33 -0.91 -14.13
C THR A 7 -18.43 -2.36 -13.66
N SER A 8 -18.53 -3.31 -14.61
CA SER A 8 -18.51 -4.75 -14.33
C SER A 8 -17.14 -5.20 -13.81
N ALA A 9 -17.05 -6.34 -13.11
CA ALA A 9 -15.78 -6.82 -12.56
C ALA A 9 -14.71 -7.04 -13.65
N ASP A 10 -15.10 -7.53 -14.83
CA ASP A 10 -14.18 -7.83 -15.94
C ASP A 10 -13.65 -6.56 -16.61
N GLU A 11 -14.43 -5.48 -16.63
CA GLU A 11 -14.04 -4.18 -17.20
C GLU A 11 -13.39 -3.24 -16.18
N LEU A 12 -13.53 -3.56 -14.88
CA LEU A 12 -13.09 -2.70 -13.80
C LEU A 12 -11.60 -2.38 -13.89
N PRO A 13 -10.68 -3.35 -14.17
CA PRO A 13 -9.27 -3.04 -14.25
C PRO A 13 -8.91 -1.96 -15.26
N SER A 14 -9.48 -2.04 -16.46
CA SER A 14 -9.21 -1.06 -17.52
C SER A 14 -9.73 0.34 -17.18
N SER A 15 -10.73 0.44 -16.30
CA SER A 15 -11.39 1.70 -15.94
C SER A 15 -10.81 2.31 -14.66
N ILE A 16 -10.58 1.50 -13.64
CA ILE A 16 -10.24 1.97 -12.29
C ILE A 16 -8.76 2.32 -12.17
N GLU A 17 -7.88 1.60 -12.86
CA GLU A 17 -6.45 1.76 -12.66
C GLU A 17 -6.03 3.18 -13.04
N SER A 18 -6.45 3.69 -14.20
CA SER A 18 -6.14 5.05 -14.67
C SER A 18 -6.41 6.21 -13.69
N ILE A 19 -7.23 5.99 -12.64
CA ILE A 19 -7.62 6.99 -11.65
C ILE A 19 -7.32 6.58 -10.21
N LEU A 20 -6.88 5.34 -9.94
CA LEU A 20 -6.67 4.82 -8.59
C LEU A 20 -5.41 3.95 -8.55
N ASN A 21 -4.56 4.20 -7.55
CA ASN A 21 -3.46 3.32 -7.21
C ASN A 21 -4.01 2.03 -6.57
N VAL A 22 -4.51 1.12 -7.39
CA VAL A 22 -5.13 -0.14 -6.95
C VAL A 22 -4.17 -0.93 -6.07
N ASP A 23 -2.90 -1.01 -6.44
CA ASP A 23 -1.87 -1.69 -5.64
C ASP A 23 -1.80 -1.15 -4.21
N GLY A 24 -1.71 0.17 -4.07
CA GLY A 24 -1.74 0.86 -2.78
C GLY A 24 -3.01 0.56 -1.98
N VAL A 25 -4.17 0.53 -2.64
CA VAL A 25 -5.45 0.17 -1.99
C VAL A 25 -5.47 -1.29 -1.53
N LEU A 26 -4.99 -2.24 -2.33
CA LEU A 26 -4.95 -3.66 -1.95
C LEU A 26 -4.02 -3.88 -0.76
N ARG A 27 -2.87 -3.19 -0.71
CA ARG A 27 -1.96 -3.19 0.45
C ARG A 27 -2.62 -2.59 1.69
N PHE A 28 -3.29 -1.46 1.54
CA PHE A 28 -4.06 -0.83 2.61
C PHE A 28 -5.11 -1.79 3.18
N LEU A 29 -5.94 -2.40 2.33
CA LEU A 29 -6.95 -3.37 2.74
C LEU A 29 -6.33 -4.60 3.42
N ALA A 30 -5.18 -5.07 2.94
CA ALA A 30 -4.46 -6.20 3.55
C ALA A 30 -3.94 -5.85 4.95
N ILE A 31 -3.35 -4.66 5.12
CA ILE A 31 -2.85 -4.19 6.42
C ILE A 31 -4.01 -4.01 7.41
N ASP A 32 -5.09 -3.33 7.01
CA ASP A 32 -6.27 -3.06 7.84
C ASP A 32 -6.88 -4.36 8.42
N ILE A 33 -6.93 -5.40 7.58
CA ILE A 33 -7.38 -6.74 7.96
C ILE A 33 -6.33 -7.50 8.76
N ALA A 34 -5.05 -7.44 8.38
CA ALA A 34 -3.98 -8.17 9.06
C ALA A 34 -3.89 -7.77 10.53
N VAL A 35 -3.91 -6.47 10.81
CA VAL A 35 -3.87 -5.93 12.18
C VAL A 35 -5.24 -5.90 12.87
N ALA A 36 -6.30 -6.33 12.18
CA ALA A 36 -7.68 -6.36 12.64
C ALA A 36 -8.15 -5.02 13.26
N ASN A 37 -7.90 -3.90 12.58
CA ASN A 37 -8.25 -2.57 13.06
C ASN A 37 -9.78 -2.43 13.23
N SER A 38 -10.29 -2.39 14.45
CA SER A 38 -11.74 -2.42 14.68
C SER A 38 -12.49 -1.13 14.36
N ASP A 39 -11.78 -0.03 14.12
CA ASP A 39 -12.36 1.23 13.63
C ASP A 39 -12.03 1.52 12.15
N GLY A 40 -11.22 0.65 11.52
CA GLY A 40 -10.76 0.81 10.15
C GLY A 40 -11.81 0.60 9.07
N TYR A 41 -11.32 0.47 7.83
CA TYR A 41 -12.18 0.44 6.65
C TYR A 41 -13.16 -0.74 6.66
N TRP A 42 -12.72 -1.93 7.06
CA TRP A 42 -13.58 -3.12 7.08
C TRP A 42 -14.70 -3.07 8.13
N ALA A 43 -14.57 -2.23 9.16
CA ALA A 43 -15.52 -2.15 10.26
C ALA A 43 -16.43 -0.91 10.14
N ARG A 44 -15.85 0.27 9.95
CA ARG A 44 -16.58 1.55 9.99
C ARG A 44 -16.44 2.39 8.73
N ALA A 45 -15.65 1.94 7.75
CA ALA A 45 -15.25 2.76 6.61
C ALA A 45 -14.59 4.09 7.06
N SER A 46 -13.73 4.02 8.08
CA SER A 46 -12.99 5.14 8.68
C SER A 46 -11.48 4.87 8.68
N ASP A 47 -10.71 5.85 9.14
CA ASP A 47 -9.29 5.74 9.52
C ASP A 47 -8.36 5.59 8.31
N TYR A 48 -8.71 6.29 7.24
CA TYR A 48 -7.87 6.44 6.06
C TYR A 48 -8.04 7.82 5.43
N SER A 49 -6.98 8.28 4.79
CA SER A 49 -6.99 9.51 3.99
C SER A 49 -6.90 9.15 2.52
N ILE A 50 -7.51 9.99 1.68
CA ILE A 50 -7.40 9.92 0.24
C ILE A 50 -6.60 11.13 -0.24
N TYR A 51 -5.64 10.90 -1.11
CA TYR A 51 -4.85 11.93 -1.77
C TYR A 51 -4.95 11.76 -3.28
N LEU A 52 -5.09 12.87 -4.00
CA LEU A 52 -5.01 12.89 -5.45
C LEU A 52 -3.64 13.44 -5.80
N ASP A 53 -2.83 12.64 -6.49
CA ASP A 53 -1.52 13.10 -6.93
C ASP A 53 -1.62 14.04 -8.14
N ASP A 54 -0.49 14.67 -8.48
CA ASP A 54 -0.38 15.54 -9.67
C ASP A 54 -0.65 14.78 -10.98
N PHE A 55 -0.66 13.45 -10.91
CA PHE A 55 -0.97 12.53 -11.99
C PHE A 55 -2.44 12.12 -12.03
N GLY A 56 -3.32 12.76 -11.26
CA GLY A 56 -4.74 12.49 -11.26
C GLY A 56 -5.10 11.09 -10.75
N VAL A 57 -4.17 10.41 -10.07
CA VAL A 57 -4.34 9.09 -9.47
C VAL A 57 -4.62 9.25 -7.98
N PHE A 58 -5.71 8.63 -7.53
CA PHE A 58 -6.05 8.58 -6.12
C PHE A 58 -5.18 7.54 -5.39
N HIS A 59 -4.69 7.93 -4.22
CA HIS A 59 -3.95 7.11 -3.27
C HIS A 59 -4.72 7.02 -1.97
N ILE A 60 -4.57 5.89 -1.27
CA ILE A 60 -5.18 5.66 0.04
C ILE A 60 -4.08 5.26 1.02
N PHE A 61 -4.14 5.82 2.22
CA PHE A 61 -3.24 5.46 3.30
C PHE A 61 -3.98 5.44 4.64
N PRO A 62 -3.62 4.50 5.53
CA PRO A 62 -4.24 4.41 6.84
C PRO A 62 -3.83 5.60 7.72
N HIS A 63 -4.70 5.99 8.63
CA HIS A 63 -4.39 6.86 9.76
C HIS A 63 -5.07 6.31 11.03
N ASP A 64 -4.78 6.89 12.21
CA ASP A 64 -5.43 6.55 13.48
C ASP A 64 -5.63 5.05 13.78
N MET A 65 -4.57 4.24 13.63
CA MET A 65 -4.64 2.78 13.83
C MET A 65 -4.55 2.35 15.31
N ASN A 66 -5.07 3.15 16.24
CA ASN A 66 -5.04 2.88 17.68
C ASN A 66 -6.02 1.75 18.12
N GLU A 67 -6.94 1.36 17.24
CA GLU A 67 -7.87 0.24 17.41
C GLU A 67 -7.38 -1.06 16.74
N ALA A 68 -6.13 -1.08 16.26
CA ALA A 68 -5.43 -2.28 15.79
C ALA A 68 -4.95 -3.19 16.92
N PHE A 69 -4.64 -4.45 16.58
CA PHE A 69 -4.13 -5.49 17.50
C PHE A 69 -5.04 -5.80 18.69
N ARG A 70 -6.36 -5.54 18.55
CA ARG A 70 -7.32 -5.74 19.63
C ARG A 70 -7.92 -7.13 19.61
N HIS A 71 -7.99 -7.77 20.77
CA HIS A 71 -8.74 -8.99 20.95
C HIS A 71 -10.25 -8.71 20.90
N SER A 72 -11.03 -9.68 20.38
CA SER A 72 -12.49 -9.61 20.43
C SER A 72 -12.97 -9.42 21.87
N ARG A 73 -13.70 -8.35 22.16
CA ARG A 73 -14.32 -8.13 23.48
C ARG A 73 -15.29 -9.28 23.77
N ARG A 74 -14.96 -10.16 24.72
CA ARG A 74 -15.96 -11.05 25.33
C ARG A 74 -16.93 -10.18 26.15
N PRO A 75 -18.24 -10.49 26.17
CA PRO A 75 -19.18 -9.76 27.02
C PRO A 75 -18.72 -9.81 28.48
N ARG A 76 -18.70 -8.66 29.17
CA ARG A 76 -18.49 -8.61 30.62
C ARG A 76 -19.62 -9.39 31.28
N GLY A 77 -19.28 -10.49 31.95
CA GLY A 77 -20.20 -11.21 32.84
C GLY A 77 -20.36 -12.69 32.54
N ARG A 78 -19.37 -13.51 32.93
CA ARG A 78 -19.61 -14.80 33.62
C ARG A 78 -18.31 -15.28 34.24
N SER A 79 -18.32 -15.40 35.56
CA SER A 79 -17.24 -15.97 36.37
C SER A 79 -17.03 -17.45 36.00
N PRO A 80 -15.80 -17.95 35.95
CA PRO A 80 -15.48 -19.31 35.50
C PRO A 80 -15.70 -20.32 36.63
N ASN A 81 -16.92 -20.48 37.11
CA ASN A 81 -17.29 -21.60 37.98
C ASN A 81 -18.68 -22.09 37.59
N ASN A 82 -18.68 -23.13 36.76
CA ASN A 82 -19.76 -24.06 36.38
C ASN A 82 -19.87 -24.22 34.86
N ILE A 83 -18.94 -24.99 34.30
CA ILE A 83 -19.23 -25.79 33.10
C ILE A 83 -19.28 -27.24 33.58
N GLY A 84 -20.38 -27.57 34.25
CA GLY A 84 -20.85 -28.94 34.32
C GLY A 84 -21.52 -29.26 32.98
N GLN A 85 -21.05 -30.32 32.33
CA GLN A 85 -21.72 -30.93 31.19
C GLN A 85 -23.20 -31.11 31.49
N THR A 86 -24.07 -30.59 30.64
CA THR A 86 -25.39 -31.18 30.39
C THR A 86 -25.71 -30.98 28.93
N VAL A 87 -25.58 -32.07 28.19
CA VAL A 87 -26.30 -32.30 26.94
C VAL A 87 -27.74 -32.55 27.38
N ASP A 88 -28.70 -31.80 26.86
CA ASP A 88 -30.10 -32.20 26.94
C ASP A 88 -30.79 -31.95 25.60
N GLU A 89 -31.15 -33.08 24.99
CA GLU A 89 -32.07 -33.22 23.88
C GLU A 89 -33.50 -32.95 24.35
N ASN A 90 -34.28 -32.25 23.53
CA ASN A 90 -35.75 -32.24 23.49
C ASN A 90 -36.53 -31.96 24.80
N SER A 91 -37.20 -30.80 24.86
CA SER A 91 -38.68 -30.79 24.84
C SER A 91 -39.29 -29.38 24.89
N ASN A 92 -40.29 -29.20 24.03
CA ASN A 92 -41.32 -28.16 24.05
C ASN A 92 -41.86 -27.86 25.45
N LYS A 93 -41.99 -26.57 25.79
CA LYS A 93 -43.15 -26.02 26.51
C LYS A 93 -43.20 -24.49 26.45
N GLN A 94 -44.25 -23.98 25.80
CA GLN A 94 -44.72 -22.60 25.91
C GLN A 94 -45.11 -22.28 27.36
N ARG A 95 -44.76 -21.08 27.84
CA ARG A 95 -45.45 -20.43 28.95
C ARG A 95 -45.50 -18.91 28.74
N ILE A 96 -46.74 -18.45 28.59
CA ILE A 96 -47.21 -17.06 28.62
C ILE A 96 -47.34 -16.65 30.10
N ILE A 97 -46.85 -15.48 30.51
CA ILE A 97 -47.41 -14.69 31.63
C ILE A 97 -47.25 -13.17 31.34
N GLU A 98 -48.35 -12.45 31.53
CA GLU A 98 -48.58 -11.00 31.36
C GLU A 98 -48.02 -10.13 32.50
N GLY A 99 -47.56 -8.92 32.14
CA GLY A 99 -48.00 -7.61 32.66
C GLY A 99 -47.69 -7.18 34.11
N LYS A 100 -46.92 -6.08 34.28
CA LYS A 100 -47.35 -4.88 35.03
C LYS A 100 -46.44 -3.65 34.86
N ARG A 101 -47.10 -2.49 35.01
CA ARG A 101 -46.79 -1.09 34.65
C ARG A 101 -45.60 -0.41 35.36
N THR A 102 -44.92 0.40 34.55
CA THR A 102 -44.30 1.74 34.71
C THR A 102 -44.47 2.51 36.04
N ILE A 103 -43.34 3.09 36.49
CA ILE A 103 -43.29 4.42 37.12
C ILE A 103 -42.21 5.22 36.37
N ASP A 104 -42.63 6.32 35.75
CA ASP A 104 -41.78 7.36 35.17
C ASP A 104 -41.21 8.25 36.27
N THR A 105 -39.88 8.41 36.28
CA THR A 105 -39.23 9.63 36.75
C THR A 105 -38.08 9.92 35.79
N ASP A 106 -38.42 10.53 34.66
CA ASP A 106 -37.48 11.23 33.80
C ASP A 106 -37.07 12.52 34.52
N LEU A 107 -35.76 12.77 34.65
CA LEU A 107 -35.12 14.09 34.57
C LEU A 107 -33.58 13.95 34.64
N LEU A 108 -32.96 14.16 33.47
CA LEU A 108 -31.65 14.80 33.24
C LEU A 108 -30.35 13.98 33.40
N SER A 109 -30.05 13.13 32.41
CA SER A 109 -28.72 13.09 31.77
C SER A 109 -28.84 12.50 30.37
N GLY A 110 -28.81 13.36 29.34
CA GLY A 110 -29.07 12.98 27.96
C GLY A 110 -27.95 12.16 27.32
N ASN A 111 -28.05 10.83 27.40
CA ASN A 111 -27.41 9.91 26.46
C ASN A 111 -28.42 9.60 25.33
N PHE A 112 -28.45 10.46 24.32
CA PHE A 112 -29.10 10.15 23.06
C PHE A 112 -28.25 9.11 22.31
N PHE A 113 -28.62 7.83 22.41
CA PHE A 113 -28.59 6.77 21.37
C PHE A 113 -28.62 5.37 22.03
N GLU A 114 -29.66 5.09 22.82
CA GLU A 114 -30.13 3.73 23.00
C GLU A 114 -31.48 3.59 22.28
N ARG A 115 -31.46 2.93 21.13
CA ARG A 115 -32.66 2.39 20.51
C ARG A 115 -32.50 0.88 20.41
N ASP A 116 -33.25 0.19 21.26
CA ASP A 116 -33.57 -1.22 21.19
C ASP A 116 -33.99 -1.65 19.78
N ARG A 117 -33.28 -2.62 19.20
CA ARG A 117 -33.75 -3.58 18.16
C ARG A 117 -32.85 -4.83 18.13
N PRO A 118 -33.37 -5.97 17.67
CA PRO A 118 -33.40 -7.22 18.42
C PRO A 118 -32.14 -8.09 18.29
N SER A 119 -31.98 -9.00 19.25
CA SER A 119 -31.01 -10.09 19.25
C SER A 119 -31.07 -10.90 17.96
N ARG A 120 -30.19 -10.56 17.01
CA ARG A 120 -29.68 -11.43 15.95
C ARG A 120 -28.20 -11.59 16.23
N GLY A 121 -27.73 -12.83 16.40
CA GLY A 121 -26.34 -13.13 16.72
C GLY A 121 -25.39 -12.34 15.81
N ARG A 122 -24.69 -11.35 16.39
CA ARG A 122 -23.63 -10.63 15.68
C ARG A 122 -22.51 -11.64 15.40
N PRO A 123 -21.96 -11.69 14.18
CA PRO A 123 -20.89 -12.62 13.86
C PRO A 123 -19.71 -12.45 14.82
N ARG A 124 -19.19 -13.57 15.31
CA ARG A 124 -18.04 -13.66 16.24
C ARG A 124 -16.70 -13.34 15.55
N HIS A 125 -16.64 -12.31 14.71
CA HIS A 125 -15.50 -12.07 13.82
C HIS A 125 -14.86 -10.72 14.12
N GLY A 126 -13.83 -10.76 14.96
CA GLY A 126 -12.98 -9.63 15.31
C GLY A 126 -11.70 -10.14 15.99
N GLY A 127 -10.66 -9.32 16.04
CA GLY A 127 -9.37 -9.68 16.62
C GLY A 127 -8.60 -10.76 15.82
N PRO A 128 -7.83 -11.64 16.48
CA PRO A 128 -6.82 -12.43 15.77
C PRO A 128 -7.41 -13.45 14.78
N THR A 129 -8.69 -13.81 14.89
CA THR A 129 -9.38 -14.75 14.00
C THR A 129 -10.32 -14.08 12.98
N LEU A 130 -10.16 -12.77 12.73
CA LEU A 130 -10.93 -12.04 11.73
C LEU A 130 -10.76 -12.66 10.33
N ASP A 131 -11.85 -13.09 9.70
CA ASP A 131 -11.81 -13.68 8.35
C ASP A 131 -11.28 -12.66 7.33
N PRO A 132 -10.20 -12.97 6.59
CA PRO A 132 -9.62 -12.05 5.62
C PRO A 132 -10.51 -11.77 4.42
N LEU A 133 -11.62 -12.49 4.22
CA LEU A 133 -12.60 -12.28 3.15
C LEU A 133 -13.95 -11.83 3.69
N LEU A 134 -14.01 -11.29 4.92
CA LEU A 134 -15.21 -10.66 5.46
C LEU A 134 -15.71 -9.53 4.54
N GLY A 135 -17.02 -9.43 4.30
CA GLY A 135 -17.64 -8.26 3.67
C GLY A 135 -17.41 -8.11 2.16
N LEU A 136 -17.18 -9.21 1.43
CA LEU A 136 -17.07 -9.19 -0.04
C LEU A 136 -18.36 -8.76 -0.75
N ASP A 137 -19.51 -8.89 -0.08
CA ASP A 137 -20.84 -8.50 -0.55
C ASP A 137 -21.31 -7.15 0.01
N ASN A 138 -20.47 -6.45 0.79
CA ASN A 138 -20.86 -5.21 1.44
C ASN A 138 -20.80 -4.01 0.46
N GLU A 139 -21.96 -3.56 -0.01
CA GLU A 139 -22.09 -2.41 -0.91
C GLU A 139 -21.62 -1.08 -0.29
N ARG A 140 -21.61 -0.97 1.05
CA ARG A 140 -21.10 0.22 1.75
C ARG A 140 -19.57 0.31 1.73
N MET A 141 -18.88 -0.77 1.36
CA MET A 141 -17.43 -0.86 1.33
C MET A 141 -16.92 -1.19 -0.09
N PRO A 142 -17.21 -0.34 -1.10
CA PRO A 142 -16.99 -0.66 -2.51
C PRO A 142 -15.52 -0.91 -2.88
N LEU A 143 -14.55 -0.27 -2.23
CA LEU A 143 -13.13 -0.59 -2.47
C LEU A 143 -12.80 -2.05 -2.16
N ARG A 144 -13.51 -2.66 -1.21
CA ARG A 144 -13.32 -4.06 -0.85
C ARG A 144 -14.22 -4.97 -1.68
N SER A 145 -15.52 -4.73 -1.66
CA SER A 145 -16.50 -5.59 -2.35
C SER A 145 -16.33 -5.59 -3.87
N LYS A 146 -15.97 -4.45 -4.48
CA LYS A 146 -15.79 -4.36 -5.94
C LYS A 146 -14.38 -4.73 -6.38
N LEU A 147 -13.31 -4.21 -5.75
CA LEU A 147 -11.96 -4.57 -6.18
C LEU A 147 -11.70 -6.06 -5.95
N LEU A 148 -12.07 -6.62 -4.79
CA LEU A 148 -11.87 -8.04 -4.53
C LEU A 148 -12.87 -8.94 -5.28
N SER A 149 -13.81 -8.39 -6.05
CA SER A 149 -14.59 -9.20 -7.00
C SER A 149 -13.79 -9.55 -8.26
N VAL A 150 -12.75 -8.77 -8.56
CA VAL A 150 -11.80 -9.05 -9.65
C VAL A 150 -10.84 -10.16 -9.20
N PRO A 151 -10.75 -11.30 -9.90
CA PRO A 151 -9.92 -12.44 -9.49
C PRO A 151 -8.44 -12.09 -9.28
N GLU A 152 -7.86 -11.28 -10.18
CA GLU A 152 -6.45 -10.86 -10.11
C GLU A 152 -6.18 -10.01 -8.86
N TYR A 153 -7.02 -9.02 -8.58
CA TYR A 153 -6.89 -8.17 -7.39
C TYR A 153 -7.09 -8.94 -6.08
N ARG A 154 -8.01 -9.91 -6.08
CA ARG A 154 -8.20 -10.80 -4.92
C ARG A 154 -6.94 -11.64 -4.68
N ALA A 155 -6.34 -12.17 -5.74
CA ALA A 155 -5.10 -12.93 -5.64
C ALA A 155 -3.95 -12.06 -5.06
N ASP A 156 -3.80 -10.83 -5.54
CA ASP A 156 -2.78 -9.90 -5.05
C ASP A 156 -3.00 -9.53 -3.57
N TYR A 157 -4.25 -9.23 -3.19
CA TYR A 157 -4.64 -9.00 -1.80
C TYR A 157 -4.31 -10.18 -0.87
N LEU A 158 -4.62 -11.42 -1.30
CA LEU A 158 -4.32 -12.62 -0.52
C LEU A 158 -2.80 -12.87 -0.41
N ARG A 159 -2.05 -12.57 -1.48
CA ARG A 159 -0.58 -12.62 -1.47
C ARG A 159 0.02 -11.59 -0.50
N TYR A 160 -0.57 -10.39 -0.42
CA TYR A 160 -0.19 -9.39 0.57
C TYR A 160 -0.45 -9.85 2.00
N LEU A 161 -1.62 -10.44 2.27
CA LEU A 161 -1.89 -11.03 3.59
C LEU A 161 -0.92 -12.15 3.95
N ARG A 162 -0.60 -13.04 3.01
CA ARG A 162 0.40 -14.10 3.21
C ARG A 162 1.74 -13.51 3.60
N THR A 163 2.20 -12.52 2.84
CA THR A 163 3.49 -11.85 3.06
C THR A 163 3.52 -11.10 4.39
N ILE A 164 2.46 -10.37 4.73
CA ILE A 164 2.36 -9.69 6.02
C ILE A 164 2.41 -10.69 7.16
N ALA A 165 1.68 -11.81 7.07
CA ALA A 165 1.68 -12.83 8.11
C ALA A 165 3.04 -13.51 8.26
N GLU A 166 3.67 -13.92 7.16
CA GLU A 166 4.92 -14.68 7.20
C GLU A 166 6.14 -13.83 7.52
N VAL A 167 6.20 -12.62 6.96
CA VAL A 167 7.36 -11.73 7.08
C VAL A 167 7.09 -10.64 8.10
N SER A 168 6.13 -9.76 7.85
CA SER A 168 5.97 -8.54 8.65
C SER A 168 5.53 -8.81 10.09
N MET A 169 4.70 -9.84 10.32
CA MET A 169 4.22 -10.25 11.63
C MET A 169 5.12 -11.29 12.30
N ASP A 170 6.25 -11.63 11.69
CA ASP A 170 7.23 -12.48 12.34
C ASP A 170 7.80 -11.79 13.59
N ARG A 171 8.05 -12.58 14.64
CA ARG A 171 8.59 -12.06 15.90
C ARG A 171 9.94 -11.40 15.71
N GLU A 172 10.79 -11.94 14.82
CA GLU A 172 12.10 -11.35 14.53
C GLU A 172 11.98 -9.91 14.01
N ASN A 173 10.83 -9.56 13.42
CA ASN A 173 10.57 -8.24 12.86
C ASN A 173 9.79 -7.32 13.82
N LEU A 174 8.81 -7.82 14.57
CA LEU A 174 7.96 -6.98 15.44
C LEU A 174 8.40 -6.91 16.91
N ALA A 175 8.98 -7.97 17.48
CA ALA A 175 9.37 -7.95 18.89
C ALA A 175 10.39 -6.84 19.20
N PRO A 176 11.44 -6.60 18.36
CA PRO A 176 12.37 -5.49 18.59
C PRO A 176 11.70 -4.11 18.52
N VAL A 177 10.64 -3.96 17.72
CA VAL A 177 9.87 -2.70 17.61
C VAL A 177 9.06 -2.47 18.88
N ILE A 178 8.38 -3.50 19.39
CA ILE A 178 7.61 -3.43 20.64
C ILE A 178 8.54 -3.11 21.81
N GLU A 179 9.67 -3.81 21.90
CA GLU A 179 10.67 -3.59 22.95
C GLU A 179 11.25 -2.18 22.91
N HIS A 180 11.59 -1.67 21.71
CA HIS A 180 12.09 -0.32 21.54
C HIS A 180 11.12 0.73 22.10
N TYR A 181 9.83 0.66 21.71
CA TYR A 181 8.82 1.59 22.20
C TYR A 181 8.48 1.40 23.69
N ARG A 182 8.49 0.16 24.18
CA ARG A 182 8.34 -0.14 25.61
C ARG A 182 9.43 0.57 26.42
N ASN A 183 10.69 0.38 26.03
CA ASN A 183 11.84 0.96 26.73
C ASN A 183 11.83 2.51 26.69
N LEU A 184 11.38 3.09 25.58
CA LEU A 184 11.22 4.55 25.47
C LEU A 184 10.16 5.11 26.42
N MET A 185 9.05 4.39 26.66
CA MET A 185 7.88 4.93 27.35
C MET A 185 7.72 4.47 28.80
N ILE A 186 8.34 3.36 29.21
CA ILE A 186 8.01 2.67 30.49
C ILE A 186 8.10 3.57 31.73
N ASN A 187 9.15 4.39 31.84
CA ASN A 187 9.32 5.29 32.99
C ASN A 187 8.31 6.44 32.97
N GLU A 188 8.01 6.99 31.79
CA GLU A 188 7.04 8.07 31.61
C GLU A 188 5.61 7.60 31.93
N VAL A 189 5.22 6.41 31.45
CA VAL A 189 3.90 5.81 31.75
C VAL A 189 3.74 5.57 33.25
N LYS A 190 4.81 5.20 33.97
CA LYS A 190 4.77 4.97 35.41
C LYS A 190 4.36 6.24 36.17
N ILE A 191 4.93 7.39 35.81
CA ILE A 191 4.71 8.67 36.50
C ILE A 191 3.52 9.47 35.96
N ASP A 192 3.03 9.16 34.76
CA ASP A 192 1.91 9.87 34.15
C ASP A 192 0.63 9.74 34.99
N THR A 193 0.02 10.87 35.35
CA THR A 193 -1.23 10.93 36.13
C THR A 193 -2.49 11.05 35.26
N LYS A 194 -2.34 11.18 33.94
CA LYS A 194 -3.42 11.36 32.95
C LYS A 194 -3.62 10.18 32.00
N LYS A 195 -2.91 9.07 32.23
CA LYS A 195 -3.02 7.85 31.42
C LYS A 195 -4.42 7.22 31.49
N LEU A 196 -4.89 6.71 30.34
CA LEU A 196 -6.19 6.02 30.21
C LEU A 196 -6.18 4.59 30.79
N LEU A 197 -5.00 3.95 30.77
CA LEU A 197 -4.75 2.60 31.27
C LEU A 197 -3.66 2.64 32.34
N SER A 198 -3.61 1.63 33.21
CA SER A 198 -2.64 1.58 34.29
C SER A 198 -1.22 1.28 33.79
N TYR A 199 -0.21 1.49 34.65
CA TYR A 199 1.16 1.08 34.35
C TYR A 199 1.27 -0.45 34.19
N ASP A 200 0.53 -1.21 35.00
CA ASP A 200 0.51 -2.67 34.92
C ASP A 200 -0.13 -3.15 33.61
N ASP A 201 -1.20 -2.48 33.14
CA ASP A 201 -1.80 -2.76 31.83
C ASP A 201 -0.79 -2.53 30.70
N PHE A 202 0.00 -1.46 30.77
CA PHE A 202 1.06 -1.20 29.79
C PHE A 202 2.16 -2.27 29.81
N VAL A 203 2.62 -2.66 31.00
CA VAL A 203 3.64 -3.71 31.18
C VAL A 203 3.15 -5.05 30.63
N GLN A 204 1.88 -5.39 30.87
CA GLN A 204 1.23 -6.60 30.35
C GLN A 204 1.01 -6.54 28.84
N ALA A 205 0.51 -5.42 28.31
CA ALA A 205 0.23 -5.29 26.88
C ALA A 205 1.51 -5.44 26.03
N THR A 206 2.65 -5.10 26.60
CA THR A 206 3.97 -5.14 25.95
C THR A 206 4.86 -6.28 26.44
N SER A 207 4.33 -7.26 27.20
CA SER A 207 5.11 -8.39 27.71
C SER A 207 5.33 -9.48 26.67
N GLU A 208 6.24 -10.40 26.98
CA GLU A 208 6.28 -11.68 26.29
C GLU A 208 5.01 -12.51 26.62
N PRO A 209 4.57 -13.40 25.71
CA PRO A 209 3.31 -14.12 25.87
C PRO A 209 3.35 -15.23 26.95
N GLU A 210 4.53 -15.63 27.44
CA GLU A 210 4.64 -16.63 28.53
C GLU A 210 4.14 -16.09 29.88
N ASP A 211 4.01 -14.77 30.01
CA ASP A 211 3.48 -14.07 31.19
C ASP A 211 1.94 -13.87 31.17
N ASP A 212 1.22 -14.41 30.17
CA ASP A 212 -0.21 -14.15 29.91
C ASP A 212 -1.21 -14.78 30.90
N ARG A 213 -0.77 -15.35 32.03
CA ARG A 213 -1.66 -16.13 32.93
C ARG A 213 -2.73 -15.29 33.65
N ILE A 214 -2.73 -13.97 33.50
CA ILE A 214 -3.57 -13.06 34.30
C ILE A 214 -4.51 -12.19 33.44
N SER A 215 -4.27 -12.01 32.13
CA SER A 215 -5.03 -11.05 31.31
C SER A 215 -6.13 -11.69 30.45
N GLN A 216 -7.35 -11.13 30.50
CA GLN A 216 -8.45 -11.51 29.61
C GLN A 216 -8.23 -11.08 28.14
N THR A 217 -7.21 -10.26 27.86
CA THR A 217 -6.96 -9.68 26.55
C THR A 217 -5.56 -9.97 25.97
N GLY A 218 -4.70 -10.72 26.65
CA GLY A 218 -3.34 -11.09 26.17
C GLY A 218 -2.40 -9.91 25.90
N SER A 219 -1.12 -10.20 25.65
CA SER A 219 -0.11 -9.25 25.16
C SER A 219 -0.26 -8.95 23.65
N LEU A 220 0.40 -7.90 23.16
CA LEU A 220 0.54 -7.63 21.72
C LEU A 220 1.20 -8.81 20.99
N ASN A 221 2.23 -9.41 21.61
CA ASN A 221 2.91 -10.58 21.07
C ASN A 221 1.94 -11.76 20.92
N HIS A 222 1.09 -12.02 21.91
CA HIS A 222 0.07 -13.07 21.82
C HIS A 222 -0.93 -12.84 20.68
N PHE A 223 -1.39 -11.60 20.49
CA PHE A 223 -2.23 -11.24 19.35
C PHE A 223 -1.51 -11.57 18.04
N ILE A 224 -0.27 -11.11 17.91
CA ILE A 224 0.53 -11.24 16.69
C ILE A 224 0.72 -12.71 16.33
N ASP A 225 1.11 -13.55 17.30
CA ASP A 225 1.29 -14.99 17.10
C ASP A 225 -0.01 -15.66 16.64
N THR A 226 -1.11 -15.40 17.36
CA THR A 226 -2.41 -16.00 17.06
C THR A 226 -2.91 -15.57 15.68
N ARG A 227 -2.74 -14.28 15.35
CA ARG A 227 -3.17 -13.71 14.07
C ARG A 227 -2.32 -14.23 12.91
N ARG A 228 -1.01 -14.33 13.11
CA ARG A 228 -0.06 -14.91 12.16
C ARG A 228 -0.41 -16.36 11.88
N GLU A 229 -0.57 -17.18 12.91
CA GLU A 229 -0.93 -18.59 12.77
C GLU A 229 -2.27 -18.76 12.03
N PHE A 230 -3.28 -17.95 12.38
CA PHE A 230 -4.57 -17.98 11.71
C PHE A 230 -4.45 -17.68 10.21
N LEU A 231 -3.73 -16.61 9.83
CA LEU A 231 -3.56 -16.22 8.43
C LEU A 231 -2.72 -17.24 7.64
N LEU A 232 -1.65 -17.77 8.22
CA LEU A 232 -0.78 -18.76 7.57
C LEU A 232 -1.49 -20.10 7.32
N ASN A 233 -2.49 -20.44 8.15
CA ASN A 233 -3.30 -21.65 7.99
C ASN A 233 -4.63 -21.42 7.25
N HIS A 234 -4.98 -20.17 6.95
CA HIS A 234 -6.24 -19.85 6.30
C HIS A 234 -6.31 -20.42 4.88
N LYS A 235 -7.43 -21.08 4.54
CA LYS A 235 -7.61 -21.88 3.31
C LYS A 235 -7.27 -21.13 2.01
N GLU A 236 -7.54 -19.82 1.97
CA GLU A 236 -7.29 -18.99 0.77
C GLU A 236 -5.97 -18.21 0.83
N VAL A 237 -5.33 -18.09 1.99
CA VAL A 237 -4.08 -17.31 2.14
C VAL A 237 -2.86 -18.22 2.03
N LYS A 238 -2.94 -19.43 2.58
CA LYS A 238 -1.80 -20.35 2.77
C LYS A 238 -1.09 -20.81 1.48
N ASN A 239 -1.77 -20.73 0.34
CA ASN A 239 -1.26 -21.25 -0.94
C ASN A 239 -0.56 -20.19 -1.80
N PHE A 240 -0.43 -18.95 -1.32
CA PHE A 240 0.30 -17.90 -2.02
C PHE A 240 1.78 -17.89 -1.62
N ASP A 241 2.64 -17.49 -2.55
CA ASP A 241 4.05 -17.27 -2.27
C ASP A 241 4.28 -15.92 -1.56
N VAL A 242 5.35 -15.84 -0.78
CA VAL A 242 5.84 -14.58 -0.21
C VAL A 242 6.49 -13.72 -1.28
N ILE A 243 6.24 -12.42 -1.22
CA ILE A 243 6.83 -11.43 -2.13
C ILE A 243 7.63 -10.37 -1.37
N ASP A 244 8.49 -9.65 -2.09
CA ASP A 244 9.08 -8.43 -1.58
C ASP A 244 8.05 -7.30 -1.61
N MET A 245 7.48 -6.93 -0.47
CA MET A 245 6.52 -5.81 -0.34
C MET A 245 7.12 -4.46 -0.72
N ARG A 246 8.45 -4.31 -0.81
CA ARG A 246 9.08 -3.09 -1.31
C ARG A 246 9.12 -3.06 -2.84
N GLN A 247 8.94 -4.21 -3.48
CA GLN A 247 8.75 -4.32 -4.92
C GLN A 247 7.25 -4.40 -5.22
N LYS A 248 6.87 -3.82 -6.36
CA LYS A 248 5.46 -3.81 -6.79
C LYS A 248 5.17 -5.10 -7.56
N ILE A 249 4.02 -5.74 -7.26
CA ILE A 249 3.50 -6.79 -8.13
C ILE A 249 2.92 -6.08 -9.35
N VAL A 250 3.54 -6.28 -10.50
CA VAL A 250 3.07 -5.67 -11.76
C VAL A 250 2.52 -6.81 -12.60
N THR A 251 1.25 -7.12 -12.41
CA THR A 251 0.51 -8.11 -13.21
C THR A 251 0.14 -7.57 -14.59
N LYS A 252 0.05 -6.25 -14.75
CA LYS A 252 -0.24 -5.59 -16.03
C LYS A 252 0.47 -4.24 -16.13
N LYS A 253 1.16 -3.98 -17.25
CA LYS A 253 1.71 -2.67 -17.57
C LYS A 253 0.65 -1.83 -18.24
N PHE A 254 0.35 -0.67 -17.67
CA PHE A 254 -0.49 0.32 -18.34
C PHE A 254 0.42 1.22 -19.19
N THR A 255 0.26 1.13 -20.50
CA THR A 255 0.99 1.95 -21.45
C THR A 255 0.18 3.20 -21.77
N ARG A 256 0.83 4.37 -21.67
CA ARG A 256 0.26 5.70 -21.90
C ARG A 256 -0.87 6.03 -20.94
N ILE A 257 -0.56 6.81 -19.92
CA ILE A 257 -1.60 7.53 -19.21
C ILE A 257 -2.16 8.55 -20.20
N ASN A 258 -3.45 8.46 -20.55
CA ASN A 258 -4.18 9.59 -21.14
C ASN A 258 -4.42 10.65 -20.05
N ASN A 259 -3.36 11.06 -19.35
CA ASN A 259 -3.41 12.10 -18.35
C ASN A 259 -2.69 13.33 -18.92
N PRO A 260 -3.43 14.39 -19.26
CA PRO A 260 -2.85 15.63 -19.79
C PRO A 260 -1.95 16.36 -18.79
N GLN A 261 -1.89 15.95 -17.51
CA GLN A 261 -1.00 16.53 -16.49
C GLN A 261 0.42 15.93 -16.51
N ILE A 262 0.62 14.74 -17.08
CA ILE A 262 1.97 14.16 -17.19
C ILE A 262 2.59 14.62 -18.49
N THR A 263 3.43 15.62 -18.37
CA THR A 263 4.04 16.28 -19.53
C THR A 263 5.54 16.01 -19.63
N VAL A 264 6.01 14.85 -19.18
CA VAL A 264 7.41 14.44 -19.28
C VAL A 264 7.59 13.27 -20.25
N SER A 265 8.68 13.28 -21.01
CA SER A 265 9.05 12.21 -21.94
C SER A 265 10.56 11.98 -21.93
N ILE A 266 10.99 10.81 -22.41
CA ILE A 266 12.40 10.53 -22.70
C ILE A 266 12.74 11.26 -24.02
N SER A 267 13.53 12.32 -23.95
CA SER A 267 13.88 13.15 -25.12
C SER A 267 15.01 12.54 -25.93
N GLU A 268 16.11 12.21 -25.26
CA GLU A 268 17.37 11.84 -25.87
C GLU A 268 18.15 10.88 -24.97
N PHE A 269 18.95 9.99 -25.54
CA PHE A 269 19.87 9.14 -24.79
C PHE A 269 21.12 8.82 -25.61
N LEU A 270 22.21 8.49 -24.92
CA LEU A 270 23.46 8.05 -25.52
C LEU A 270 24.01 6.84 -24.76
N ALA A 271 23.98 5.65 -25.37
CA ALA A 271 24.44 4.40 -24.76
C ALA A 271 25.85 3.96 -25.19
N SER A 272 26.55 4.79 -25.96
CA SER A 272 27.94 4.57 -26.35
C SER A 272 28.66 5.92 -26.45
N ASN A 273 29.12 6.42 -25.30
CA ASN A 273 29.77 7.72 -25.20
C ASN A 273 31.29 7.57 -25.06
N ASN A 274 32.05 8.07 -26.03
CA ASN A 274 33.52 8.06 -26.00
C ASN A 274 34.10 9.47 -25.94
N LEU A 275 33.37 10.48 -26.44
CA LEU A 275 33.89 11.83 -26.66
C LEU A 275 32.91 12.95 -26.28
N ILE A 276 31.65 12.65 -25.96
CA ILE A 276 30.59 13.65 -25.91
C ILE A 276 30.05 13.85 -24.50
N ASN A 277 30.38 15.00 -23.89
CA ASN A 277 29.98 15.40 -22.53
C ASN A 277 30.44 14.42 -21.45
N ARG A 278 31.12 14.97 -20.45
CA ARG A 278 31.65 14.20 -19.33
C ARG A 278 30.77 14.41 -18.11
N ASN A 279 30.66 13.39 -17.26
CA ASN A 279 30.17 13.60 -15.90
C ASN A 279 31.18 14.45 -15.09
N SER A 280 30.81 14.82 -13.87
CA SER A 280 31.65 15.61 -12.94
C SER A 280 33.01 14.97 -12.67
N SER A 281 33.11 13.64 -12.74
CA SER A 281 34.35 12.87 -12.62
C SER A 281 35.20 12.82 -13.90
N GLY A 282 34.79 13.52 -14.97
CA GLY A 282 35.51 13.55 -16.24
C GLY A 282 35.32 12.32 -17.13
N GLN A 283 34.37 11.43 -16.81
CA GLN A 283 34.10 10.22 -17.57
C GLN A 283 33.05 10.45 -18.65
N PHE A 284 33.23 9.84 -19.82
CA PHE A 284 32.22 9.76 -20.88
C PHE A 284 31.19 8.67 -20.55
N ALA A 285 30.28 9.00 -19.66
CA ALA A 285 29.21 8.11 -19.21
C ALA A 285 28.04 8.08 -20.20
N ASP A 286 27.29 6.98 -20.20
CA ASP A 286 26.01 6.92 -20.87
C ASP A 286 25.03 7.84 -20.13
N TRP A 287 24.03 8.36 -20.84
CA TRP A 287 23.04 9.23 -20.22
C TRP A 287 21.67 9.09 -20.88
N ILE A 288 20.66 9.49 -20.10
CA ILE A 288 19.26 9.58 -20.46
C ILE A 288 18.85 11.02 -20.18
N GLU A 289 18.11 11.63 -21.08
CA GLU A 289 17.54 12.95 -20.91
C GLU A 289 16.01 12.87 -20.88
N LEU A 290 15.43 13.57 -19.91
CA LEU A 290 14.00 13.78 -19.81
C LEU A 290 13.66 15.21 -20.23
N PHE A 291 12.54 15.39 -20.92
CA PHE A 291 12.02 16.69 -21.35
C PHE A 291 10.61 16.92 -20.84
N ASN A 292 10.38 18.07 -20.23
CA ASN A 292 9.05 18.53 -19.87
C ASN A 292 8.43 19.34 -21.02
N TYR A 293 7.54 18.70 -21.77
CA TYR A 293 6.81 19.29 -22.90
C TYR A 293 5.55 20.07 -22.47
N GLY A 294 5.30 20.19 -21.17
CA GLY A 294 4.14 20.87 -20.61
C GLY A 294 4.34 22.36 -20.40
N SER A 295 3.25 23.05 -20.09
CA SER A 295 3.21 24.49 -19.80
C SER A 295 3.46 24.84 -18.33
N LYS A 296 3.71 23.84 -17.48
CA LYS A 296 3.99 23.99 -16.04
C LYS A 296 5.21 23.16 -15.66
N ASP A 297 5.84 23.53 -14.55
CA ASP A 297 6.89 22.73 -13.92
C ASP A 297 6.30 21.38 -13.48
N ILE A 298 7.07 20.30 -13.62
CA ILE A 298 6.67 18.95 -13.24
C ILE A 298 7.61 18.41 -12.15
N ASP A 299 7.03 17.92 -11.05
CA ASP A 299 7.76 17.16 -10.03
C ASP A 299 7.91 15.71 -10.49
N LEU A 300 9.14 15.20 -10.44
CA LEU A 300 9.50 13.83 -10.79
C LEU A 300 9.82 12.98 -9.56
N SER A 301 9.68 13.55 -8.36
CA SER A 301 9.97 12.88 -7.09
C SER A 301 9.27 11.52 -7.01
N GLY A 302 10.03 10.46 -6.82
CA GLY A 302 9.49 9.12 -6.63
C GLY A 302 9.11 8.37 -7.91
N MET A 303 9.10 9.02 -9.08
CA MET A 303 9.05 8.32 -10.38
C MET A 303 10.28 7.41 -10.53
N CYS A 304 10.23 6.44 -11.44
CA CYS A 304 11.34 5.52 -11.63
C CYS A 304 11.83 5.43 -13.07
N LEU A 305 13.12 5.18 -13.22
CA LEU A 305 13.73 4.72 -14.46
C LEU A 305 14.09 3.24 -14.34
N THR A 306 13.92 2.54 -15.45
CA THR A 306 14.34 1.15 -15.61
C THR A 306 14.76 0.89 -17.05
N ASN A 307 15.71 -0.03 -17.21
CA ASN A 307 16.08 -0.61 -18.50
C ASN A 307 15.71 -2.10 -18.60
N ASP A 308 14.87 -2.56 -17.68
CA ASP A 308 14.41 -3.93 -17.55
C ASP A 308 12.88 -3.90 -17.65
N PRO A 309 12.29 -4.44 -18.73
CA PRO A 309 10.84 -4.44 -18.89
C PRO A 309 10.16 -5.20 -17.75
N ASP A 310 10.82 -6.15 -17.10
CA ASP A 310 10.19 -6.96 -16.06
C ASP A 310 10.28 -6.32 -14.67
N LYS A 311 10.88 -5.12 -14.57
CA LYS A 311 11.03 -4.36 -13.32
C LYS A 311 10.64 -2.90 -13.52
N MET A 312 9.48 -2.49 -13.04
CA MET A 312 8.97 -1.11 -13.18
C MET A 312 9.83 -0.04 -12.51
N CYS A 313 10.58 -0.40 -11.47
CA CYS A 313 11.46 0.54 -10.78
C CYS A 313 12.82 -0.11 -10.50
N LYS A 314 13.86 0.32 -11.22
CA LYS A 314 15.25 -0.01 -10.88
C LYS A 314 15.92 1.13 -10.16
N TRP A 315 15.68 2.36 -10.61
CA TRP A 315 16.21 3.56 -9.99
C TRP A 315 15.09 4.57 -9.78
N GLN A 316 14.85 4.92 -8.52
CA GLN A 316 13.87 5.93 -8.14
C GLN A 316 14.50 7.33 -8.25
N ILE A 317 13.81 8.24 -8.90
CA ILE A 317 14.22 9.64 -9.01
C ILE A 317 14.14 10.26 -7.60
N PRO A 318 15.23 10.87 -7.09
CA PRO A 318 15.26 11.46 -5.76
C PRO A 318 14.18 12.51 -5.52
N SER A 319 13.77 12.65 -4.27
CA SER A 319 12.86 13.72 -3.85
C SER A 319 13.37 15.10 -4.21
N ARG A 320 12.46 16.04 -4.49
CA ARG A 320 12.74 17.43 -4.89
C ARG A 320 13.42 17.54 -6.26
N THR A 321 13.19 16.56 -7.13
CA THR A 321 13.65 16.63 -8.52
C THR A 321 12.52 17.11 -9.40
N SER A 322 12.67 18.27 -10.03
CA SER A 322 11.64 18.85 -10.90
C SER A 322 12.23 19.35 -12.21
N ILE A 323 11.44 19.34 -13.28
CA ILE A 323 11.80 19.95 -14.56
C ILE A 323 10.88 21.14 -14.82
N ARG A 324 11.48 22.31 -15.08
CA ARG A 324 10.71 23.49 -15.49
C ARG A 324 9.95 23.25 -16.78
N SER A 325 8.87 24.00 -17.02
CA SER A 325 8.21 24.01 -18.32
C SER A 325 9.22 24.24 -19.46
N GLY A 326 9.22 23.37 -20.48
CA GLY A 326 10.17 23.40 -21.59
C GLY A 326 11.62 23.07 -21.22
N GLY A 327 11.87 22.62 -20.00
CA GLY A 327 13.19 22.26 -19.49
C GLY A 327 13.58 20.82 -19.77
N TYR A 328 14.86 20.53 -19.56
CA TYR A 328 15.48 19.22 -19.73
C TYR A 328 16.15 18.78 -18.43
N LEU A 329 16.26 17.46 -18.22
CA LEU A 329 16.98 16.87 -17.11
C LEU A 329 17.87 15.74 -17.60
N LEU A 330 19.18 15.92 -17.46
CA LEU A 330 20.19 14.91 -17.78
C LEU A 330 20.42 13.98 -16.58
N ILE A 331 20.38 12.68 -16.83
CA ILE A 331 20.58 11.61 -15.84
C ILE A 331 21.63 10.65 -16.37
N TRP A 332 22.71 10.45 -15.61
CA TRP A 332 23.79 9.54 -15.99
C TRP A 332 23.39 8.07 -15.77
N ALA A 333 23.62 7.22 -16.76
CA ALA A 333 23.35 5.79 -16.74
C ALA A 333 24.66 5.02 -16.61
N ASP A 334 25.34 5.12 -15.47
CA ASP A 334 26.72 4.65 -15.30
C ASP A 334 26.96 3.74 -14.09
N LYS A 335 25.91 3.37 -13.35
CA LYS A 335 25.98 2.60 -12.09
C LYS A 335 26.78 3.30 -10.97
N ASN A 336 27.00 4.61 -11.05
CA ASN A 336 27.77 5.34 -10.06
C ASN A 336 26.88 5.98 -8.99
N LYS A 337 26.56 5.23 -7.93
CA LYS A 337 25.71 5.72 -6.82
C LYS A 337 26.27 6.93 -6.06
N ASN A 338 27.57 7.21 -6.18
CA ASN A 338 28.27 8.26 -5.44
C ASN A 338 28.71 9.43 -6.34
N GLY A 339 28.26 9.45 -7.60
CA GLY A 339 28.55 10.55 -8.52
C GLY A 339 27.80 11.82 -8.12
N GLU A 340 28.42 12.98 -8.34
CA GLU A 340 27.74 14.26 -8.21
C GLU A 340 26.68 14.41 -9.31
N GLY A 341 25.44 14.70 -8.91
CA GLY A 341 24.29 14.80 -9.81
C GLY A 341 23.41 13.55 -9.77
N LEU A 342 22.66 13.31 -10.85
CA LEU A 342 21.74 12.17 -10.94
C LEU A 342 22.39 11.01 -11.67
N HIS A 343 22.59 9.90 -10.95
CA HIS A 343 23.20 8.69 -11.47
C HIS A 343 22.31 7.47 -11.19
N THR A 344 21.93 6.76 -12.24
CA THR A 344 21.16 5.52 -12.09
C THR A 344 22.02 4.38 -11.55
N ASN A 345 21.38 3.35 -10.98
CA ASN A 345 22.04 2.12 -10.56
C ASN A 345 22.22 1.10 -11.71
N PHE A 346 21.99 1.51 -12.97
CA PHE A 346 22.16 0.69 -14.16
C PHE A 346 22.95 1.44 -15.24
N LYS A 347 23.27 0.74 -16.33
CA LYS A 347 23.93 1.29 -17.51
C LYS A 347 23.15 0.87 -18.76
N LEU A 348 23.19 1.69 -19.81
CA LEU A 348 22.58 1.35 -21.08
C LEU A 348 23.45 0.36 -21.86
N SER A 349 22.82 -0.49 -22.65
CA SER A 349 23.54 -1.44 -23.51
C SER A 349 23.76 -0.81 -24.88
N LYS A 350 25.02 -0.71 -25.32
CA LYS A 350 25.35 -0.27 -26.68
C LYS A 350 24.78 -1.18 -27.79
N ASN A 351 24.35 -2.40 -27.45
CA ASN A 351 23.78 -3.35 -28.40
C ASN A 351 22.25 -3.22 -28.54
N GLY A 352 21.62 -2.33 -27.77
CA GLY A 352 20.17 -2.17 -27.71
C GLY A 352 19.56 -2.59 -26.37
N GLY A 353 18.30 -2.23 -26.16
CA GLY A 353 17.53 -2.47 -24.94
C GLY A 353 16.28 -1.60 -24.86
N SER A 354 15.78 -1.42 -23.64
CA SER A 354 14.67 -0.48 -23.35
C SER A 354 15.10 0.59 -22.35
N ILE A 355 14.44 1.74 -22.40
CA ILE A 355 14.44 2.80 -21.39
C ILE A 355 12.98 3.09 -21.08
N ILE A 356 12.59 2.93 -19.82
CA ILE A 356 11.19 3.06 -19.40
C ILE A 356 11.16 4.04 -18.23
N LEU A 357 10.37 5.10 -18.38
CA LEU A 357 10.01 6.03 -17.32
C LEU A 357 8.65 5.59 -16.77
N THR A 358 8.57 5.41 -15.46
CA THR A 358 7.36 4.96 -14.79
C THR A 358 6.95 5.93 -13.69
N SER A 359 5.65 6.07 -13.50
CA SER A 359 5.05 6.69 -12.32
C SER A 359 4.08 5.68 -11.74
N ASP A 360 4.35 5.26 -10.51
CA ASP A 360 3.67 4.16 -9.88
C ASP A 360 3.60 2.85 -10.69
N ASN A 361 2.41 2.52 -11.24
CA ASN A 361 2.16 1.32 -12.04
C ASN A 361 2.05 1.63 -13.54
N TYR A 362 2.29 2.89 -13.91
CA TYR A 362 2.11 3.38 -15.26
C TYR A 362 3.44 3.55 -15.95
N VAL A 363 3.49 3.10 -17.20
CA VAL A 363 4.54 3.51 -18.12
C VAL A 363 4.17 4.91 -18.62
N VAL A 364 4.96 5.88 -18.19
CA VAL A 364 4.85 7.28 -18.62
C VAL A 364 5.40 7.42 -20.03
N ASP A 365 6.58 6.86 -20.27
CA ASP A 365 7.18 6.79 -21.60
C ASP A 365 8.13 5.59 -21.69
N GLU A 366 8.28 5.05 -22.89
CA GLU A 366 9.15 3.93 -23.18
C GLU A 366 9.82 4.11 -24.54
N ILE A 367 11.12 3.80 -24.57
CA ILE A 367 11.91 3.68 -25.79
C ILE A 367 12.53 2.30 -25.85
N SER A 368 12.22 1.54 -26.91
CA SER A 368 13.03 0.38 -27.31
C SER A 368 14.01 0.80 -28.40
N PHE A 369 15.27 0.38 -28.28
CA PHE A 369 16.33 0.78 -29.20
C PHE A 369 17.27 -0.37 -29.55
N GLY A 370 17.86 -0.31 -30.75
CA GLY A 370 18.84 -1.27 -31.24
C GLY A 370 20.29 -0.84 -31.00
N PRO A 371 21.27 -1.47 -31.66
CA PRO A 371 22.68 -1.13 -31.54
C PRO A 371 22.97 0.35 -31.79
N GLN A 372 23.81 0.94 -30.94
CA GLN A 372 24.18 2.35 -30.95
C GLN A 372 25.56 2.55 -31.57
N GLN A 373 25.70 3.66 -32.31
CA GLN A 373 27.01 4.11 -32.80
C GLN A 373 27.68 4.93 -31.69
N PRO A 374 29.02 4.85 -31.54
CA PRO A 374 29.74 5.73 -30.64
C PRO A 374 29.46 7.21 -30.96
N ASP A 375 29.21 8.01 -29.91
CA ASP A 375 29.07 9.46 -29.97
C ASP A 375 27.88 9.96 -30.80
N VAL A 376 26.88 9.08 -30.96
CA VAL A 376 25.64 9.35 -31.69
C VAL A 376 24.48 9.01 -30.78
N SER A 377 23.76 10.03 -30.34
CA SER A 377 22.59 9.86 -29.50
C SER A 377 21.39 9.41 -30.34
N SER A 378 20.38 8.92 -29.64
CA SER A 378 19.08 8.58 -30.21
C SER A 378 17.99 9.30 -29.42
N GLY A 379 16.93 9.74 -30.08
CA GLY A 379 15.87 10.51 -29.41
C GLY A 379 14.76 10.99 -30.33
N ARG A 380 13.90 11.87 -29.82
CA ARG A 380 12.73 12.43 -30.53
C ARG A 380 12.89 13.93 -30.74
N ILE A 381 12.58 14.45 -31.94
CA ILE A 381 12.86 15.86 -32.28
C ILE A 381 11.75 16.83 -31.89
N SER A 382 10.49 16.37 -31.91
CA SER A 382 9.36 17.32 -31.94
C SER A 382 8.20 16.94 -31.03
N SER A 383 8.07 15.68 -30.61
CA SER A 383 7.05 15.29 -29.65
C SER A 383 7.38 13.95 -28.97
N PRO A 384 6.77 13.68 -27.80
CA PRO A 384 6.82 12.38 -27.11
C PRO A 384 6.40 11.19 -27.98
N GLU A 385 5.53 11.42 -28.97
CA GLU A 385 5.04 10.40 -29.92
C GLU A 385 5.93 10.26 -31.16
N GLY A 386 6.97 11.09 -31.28
CA GLY A 386 7.90 11.06 -32.40
C GLY A 386 8.65 9.73 -32.52
N GLN A 387 8.99 9.36 -33.76
CA GLN A 387 9.89 8.23 -34.00
C GLN A 387 11.27 8.53 -33.45
N ILE A 388 11.92 7.49 -32.91
CA ILE A 388 13.33 7.56 -32.51
C ILE A 388 14.20 7.75 -33.75
N LYS A 389 15.03 8.79 -33.74
CA LYS A 389 16.01 9.10 -34.78
C LYS A 389 17.40 9.10 -34.17
N LYS A 390 18.40 8.89 -35.03
CA LYS A 390 19.79 9.19 -34.70
C LYS A 390 19.98 10.70 -34.71
N LEU A 391 20.62 11.22 -33.68
CA LEU A 391 20.78 12.65 -33.44
C LEU A 391 22.25 13.02 -33.35
N ARG A 392 22.51 14.31 -33.52
CA ARG A 392 23.70 14.93 -32.94
C ARG A 392 23.41 15.11 -31.45
N PRO A 393 24.28 14.65 -30.53
CA PRO A 393 24.05 14.84 -29.10
C PRO A 393 23.81 16.30 -28.70
N THR A 394 22.72 16.54 -27.97
CA THR A 394 22.24 17.88 -27.59
C THR A 394 21.80 17.94 -26.12
N PRO A 395 22.65 17.58 -25.15
CA PRO A 395 22.21 17.60 -23.75
C PRO A 395 21.78 19.00 -23.32
N ASN A 396 20.73 19.03 -22.51
CA ASN A 396 20.07 20.21 -21.99
C ASN A 396 19.56 21.17 -23.09
N ALA A 397 19.30 20.68 -24.30
CA ALA A 397 18.91 21.50 -25.43
C ALA A 397 17.95 20.76 -26.40
N PRO A 398 17.24 21.48 -27.29
CA PRO A 398 16.41 20.85 -28.30
C PRO A 398 17.18 19.94 -29.26
N ASN A 399 16.62 18.75 -29.50
CA ASN A 399 17.18 17.71 -30.35
C ASN A 399 17.37 18.13 -31.81
N GLN A 400 18.51 17.73 -32.40
CA GLN A 400 18.87 18.04 -33.79
C GLN A 400 19.16 16.77 -34.60
N LEU A 401 18.60 16.68 -35.82
CA LEU A 401 18.92 15.60 -36.75
C LEU A 401 20.42 15.57 -37.02
N ARG A 402 20.95 14.35 -37.07
CA ARG A 402 22.26 14.10 -37.67
C ARG A 402 22.07 14.04 -39.20
N TYR A 403 22.58 15.04 -39.92
CA TYR A 403 22.62 15.05 -41.38
C TYR A 403 23.78 14.21 -41.92
#